data_AF-A0A1B6ELS4-F1
#
_entry.id   AF-A0A1B6ELS4-F1
#
_cell.length_a   1.000
_cell.length_b   1.000
_cell.length_c   1.000
_cell.angle_alpha   90.00
_cell.angle_beta   90.00
_cell.angle_gamma   90.00
#
_symmetry.space_group_name_H-M   'P 1'
#
loop_
_entity.id
_entity.type
_entity.pdbx_description
1 polymer ?
#
loop_
_entity_poly.entity_id
_entity_poly.type
_entity_poly.pdbx_seq_one_letter_code
_entity_poly.pdbx_strand_id
1 'polypeptide(L)'
;KQIHITKGRHILQELCVDVFVPNDTNSNEEHGFVKILSGPNASGKSVYLKQVALIVYLAHVGSFVPSEHATIGILDEIYTRVQSVESISTHLSAFMLDLRQLALALRNSSSNSLVLVDEFGKGTTEIDGLGLLSACLENFIERGNDCPHLFVSTHFHSLSKMLPPSPAVKVQHLEHMVYKGELVYLYRLKDGDVQSSFALQVAQAQGLTKSAADRATMILNGLREEAEMTADSNNRLTNVVAKRRLFLKKLSKAVLSNAHLNTWKQELVSLQL
;
A
#
# COMPACT_ATOMS: atom_id res chain seq x y z
N LYS A 1 -6.97 -4.14 -20.42
CA LYS A 1 -5.83 -3.71 -19.58
C LYS A 1 -5.45 -4.83 -18.62
N GLN A 2 -4.24 -5.41 -18.71
CA GLN A 2 -3.85 -6.50 -17.82
C GLN A 2 -2.33 -6.63 -17.63
N ILE A 3 -1.93 -7.05 -16.44
CA ILE A 3 -0.61 -7.61 -16.14
C ILE A 3 -0.86 -8.97 -15.51
N HIS A 4 -0.55 -10.04 -16.25
CA HIS A 4 -0.61 -11.41 -15.78
C HIS A 4 0.78 -12.04 -15.93
N ILE A 5 1.38 -12.48 -14.83
CA ILE A 5 2.71 -13.08 -14.81
C ILE A 5 2.62 -14.35 -13.97
N THR A 6 2.99 -15.49 -14.54
CA THR A 6 3.08 -16.77 -13.85
C THR A 6 4.53 -17.12 -13.57
N LYS A 7 4.85 -17.41 -12.31
CA LYS A 7 6.20 -17.69 -11.82
C LYS A 7 7.24 -16.67 -12.29
N GLY A 8 6.92 -15.38 -12.14
CA GLY A 8 7.85 -14.30 -12.47
C GLY A 8 9.08 -14.31 -11.55
N ARG A 9 10.23 -13.96 -12.12
CA ARG A 9 11.53 -13.91 -11.43
C ARG A 9 12.22 -12.58 -11.68
N HIS A 10 12.96 -12.09 -10.70
CA HIS A 10 13.73 -10.87 -10.86
C HIS A 10 15.04 -11.17 -11.60
N ILE A 11 15.16 -10.71 -12.85
CA ILE A 11 16.27 -11.06 -13.77
C ILE A 11 17.68 -10.91 -13.17
N LEU A 12 17.95 -9.84 -12.40
CA LEU A 12 19.26 -9.65 -11.77
C LEU A 12 19.41 -10.39 -10.44
N GLN A 13 18.40 -10.34 -9.56
CA GLN A 13 18.47 -10.93 -8.24
C GLN A 13 18.55 -12.47 -8.29
N GLU A 14 17.93 -13.11 -9.29
CA GLU A 14 18.03 -14.56 -9.48
C GLU A 14 19.48 -15.01 -9.71
N LEU A 15 20.34 -14.17 -10.27
CA LEU A 15 21.76 -14.46 -10.47
C LEU A 15 22.61 -14.32 -9.21
N CYS A 16 22.06 -13.67 -8.17
CA CYS A 16 22.77 -13.35 -6.93
C CYS A 16 22.44 -14.32 -5.79
N VAL A 17 21.58 -15.32 -6.02
CA VAL A 17 21.11 -16.26 -5.00
C VAL A 17 21.09 -17.68 -5.57
N ASP A 18 21.32 -18.68 -4.72
CA ASP A 18 21.31 -20.08 -5.16
C ASP A 18 19.90 -20.54 -5.56
N VAL A 19 18.87 -20.06 -4.86
CA VAL A 19 17.47 -20.40 -5.10
C VAL A 19 16.63 -19.13 -5.04
N PHE A 20 16.02 -18.77 -6.18
CA PHE A 20 15.05 -17.68 -6.26
C PHE A 20 13.62 -18.24 -6.21
N VAL A 21 12.76 -17.67 -5.36
CA VAL A 21 11.35 -18.06 -5.26
C VAL A 21 10.53 -17.24 -6.27
N PRO A 22 10.00 -17.86 -7.34
CA PRO A 22 9.18 -17.13 -8.30
C PRO A 22 7.82 -16.76 -7.72
N ASN A 23 7.26 -15.65 -8.18
CA ASN A 23 5.96 -15.14 -7.72
C ASN A 23 5.04 -14.80 -8.88
N ASP A 24 3.76 -15.09 -8.70
CA ASP A 24 2.71 -14.70 -9.65
C ASP A 24 2.33 -13.22 -9.47
N THR A 25 1.86 -12.59 -10.54
CA THR A 25 1.36 -11.21 -10.52
C THR A 25 0.08 -11.13 -11.33
N ASN A 26 -0.98 -10.62 -10.70
CA ASN A 26 -2.28 -10.41 -11.34
C ASN A 26 -2.75 -8.98 -11.10
N SER A 27 -2.94 -8.21 -12.17
CA SER A 27 -3.54 -6.88 -12.12
C SER A 27 -4.42 -6.67 -13.35
N ASN A 28 -5.73 -6.75 -13.15
CA ASN A 28 -6.79 -6.59 -14.15
C ASN A 28 -8.09 -6.23 -13.41
N GLU A 29 -9.22 -6.17 -14.11
CA GLU A 29 -10.53 -5.83 -13.52
C GLU A 29 -10.97 -6.83 -12.44
N GLU A 30 -10.70 -8.13 -12.63
CA GLU A 30 -11.10 -9.20 -11.70
C GLU A 30 -10.26 -9.19 -10.42
N HIS A 31 -8.95 -9.04 -10.56
CA HIS A 31 -8.01 -9.05 -9.44
C HIS A 31 -7.80 -7.66 -8.85
N GLY A 32 -8.37 -6.60 -9.42
CA GLY A 32 -8.14 -5.22 -9.02
C GLY A 32 -6.79 -4.67 -9.50
N PHE A 33 -6.72 -3.34 -9.61
CA PHE A 33 -5.54 -2.64 -10.14
C PHE A 33 -4.53 -2.22 -9.06
N VAL A 34 -4.97 -2.07 -7.82
CA VAL A 34 -4.15 -1.60 -6.68
C VAL A 34 -3.75 -2.78 -5.80
N LYS A 35 -2.44 -2.96 -5.59
CA LYS A 35 -1.86 -3.98 -4.71
C LYS A 35 -1.14 -3.31 -3.56
N ILE A 36 -1.53 -3.65 -2.34
CA ILE A 36 -0.86 -3.18 -1.12
C ILE A 36 -0.11 -4.36 -0.54
N LEU A 37 1.21 -4.28 -0.57
CA LEU A 37 2.13 -5.31 -0.12
C LEU A 37 2.68 -4.96 1.26
N SER A 38 2.37 -5.81 2.23
CA SER A 38 2.93 -5.75 3.57
C SER A 38 3.92 -6.89 3.81
N GLY A 39 4.67 -6.79 4.91
CA GLY A 39 5.61 -7.81 5.34
C GLY A 39 6.85 -7.20 5.97
N PRO A 40 7.63 -7.99 6.74
CA PRO A 40 8.81 -7.49 7.44
C PRO A 40 9.87 -6.88 6.49
N ASN A 41 10.81 -6.13 7.05
CA ASN A 41 12.03 -5.78 6.33
C ASN A 41 12.75 -7.05 5.85
N ALA A 42 13.45 -6.95 4.71
CA ALA A 42 14.13 -8.06 4.05
C ALA A 42 13.24 -9.21 3.53
N SER A 43 11.91 -9.13 3.66
CA SER A 43 10.99 -10.14 3.12
C SER A 43 10.93 -10.24 1.60
N GLY A 44 11.48 -9.25 0.86
CA GLY A 44 11.53 -9.24 -0.60
C GLY A 44 10.55 -8.29 -1.29
N LYS A 45 9.84 -7.41 -0.57
CA LYS A 45 8.83 -6.50 -1.14
C LYS A 45 9.37 -5.65 -2.29
N SER A 46 10.49 -4.97 -2.08
CA SER A 46 11.14 -4.13 -3.10
C SER A 46 11.64 -4.95 -4.31
N VAL A 47 12.11 -6.19 -4.07
CA VAL A 47 12.51 -7.11 -5.15
C VAL A 47 11.30 -7.49 -6.00
N TYR A 48 10.17 -7.80 -5.37
CA TYR A 48 8.93 -8.11 -6.09
C TYR A 48 8.41 -6.92 -6.91
N LEU A 49 8.37 -5.70 -6.35
CA LEU A 49 7.97 -4.50 -7.10
C LEU A 49 8.87 -4.28 -8.34
N LYS A 50 10.20 -4.37 -8.15
CA LYS A 50 11.17 -4.23 -9.24
C LYS A 50 11.05 -5.34 -10.28
N GLN A 51 10.76 -6.58 -9.85
CA GLN A 51 10.50 -7.70 -10.75
C GLN A 51 9.35 -7.40 -11.72
N VAL A 52 8.21 -6.93 -11.21
CA VAL A 52 7.05 -6.58 -12.05
C VAL A 52 7.44 -5.50 -13.06
N ALA A 53 8.13 -4.46 -12.61
CA ALA A 53 8.62 -3.37 -13.47
C ALA A 53 9.52 -3.88 -14.61
N LEU A 54 10.49 -4.72 -14.27
CA LEU A 54 11.47 -5.24 -15.20
C LEU A 54 10.84 -6.21 -16.21
N ILE A 55 9.91 -7.06 -15.78
CA ILE A 55 9.18 -7.96 -16.69
C ILE A 55 8.34 -7.15 -17.68
N VAL A 56 7.63 -6.13 -17.21
CA VAL A 56 6.86 -5.21 -18.06
C VAL A 56 7.77 -4.48 -19.05
N TYR A 57 8.89 -3.95 -18.58
CA TYR A 57 9.87 -3.26 -19.42
C TYR A 57 10.42 -4.16 -20.52
N LEU A 58 10.87 -5.38 -20.17
CA LEU A 58 11.41 -6.35 -21.12
C LEU A 58 10.37 -6.77 -22.16
N ALA A 59 9.11 -6.97 -21.75
CA ALA A 59 8.02 -7.27 -22.66
C ALA A 59 7.82 -6.16 -23.72
N HIS A 60 7.86 -4.89 -23.32
CA HIS A 60 7.68 -3.76 -24.25
C HIS A 60 8.89 -3.47 -25.13
N VAL A 61 10.09 -3.90 -24.75
CA VAL A 61 11.28 -3.86 -25.61
C VAL A 61 11.27 -5.02 -26.62
N GLY A 62 10.36 -6.00 -26.48
CA GLY A 62 10.28 -7.17 -27.35
C GLY A 62 11.25 -8.29 -26.97
N SER A 63 11.76 -8.29 -25.74
CA SER A 63 12.61 -9.34 -25.19
C SER A 63 11.76 -10.49 -24.62
N PHE A 64 12.35 -11.69 -24.56
CA PHE A 64 11.85 -12.70 -23.63
C PHE A 64 11.91 -12.18 -22.19
N VAL A 65 10.98 -12.66 -21.37
CA VAL A 65 10.82 -12.24 -19.98
C VAL A 65 11.10 -13.40 -19.02
N PRO A 66 11.60 -13.13 -17.80
CA PRO A 66 11.91 -14.15 -16.80
C PRO A 66 10.64 -14.65 -16.08
N SER A 67 9.76 -15.35 -16.79
CA SER A 67 8.57 -15.98 -16.23
C SER A 67 8.25 -17.30 -16.95
N GLU A 68 7.36 -18.12 -16.37
CA GLU A 68 6.83 -19.30 -17.08
C GLU A 68 5.84 -18.86 -18.16
N HIS A 69 4.94 -17.95 -17.81
CA HIS A 69 4.02 -17.28 -18.73
C HIS A 69 3.90 -15.81 -18.37
N ALA A 70 3.68 -14.95 -19.35
CA ALA A 70 3.36 -13.54 -19.12
C ALA A 70 2.44 -13.01 -20.22
N THR A 71 1.38 -12.33 -19.81
CA THR A 71 0.49 -11.56 -20.67
C THR A 71 0.47 -10.13 -20.17
N ILE A 72 1.15 -9.24 -20.90
CA ILE A 72 1.31 -7.83 -20.56
C ILE A 72 0.54 -7.00 -21.58
N GLY A 73 -0.46 -6.24 -21.12
CA GLY A 73 -1.16 -5.25 -21.94
C GLY A 73 -0.23 -4.11 -22.33
N ILE A 74 -0.60 -3.32 -23.34
CA ILE A 74 0.19 -2.16 -23.74
C ILE A 74 0.14 -1.11 -22.62
N LEU A 75 1.33 -0.74 -22.12
CA LEU A 75 1.50 0.30 -21.11
C LEU A 75 2.27 1.48 -21.71
N ASP A 76 1.96 2.70 -21.26
CA ASP A 76 2.58 3.92 -21.78
C ASP A 76 3.76 4.39 -20.94
N GLU A 77 3.62 4.38 -19.61
CA GLU A 77 4.61 4.94 -18.69
C GLU A 77 4.76 4.08 -17.44
N ILE A 78 5.99 3.99 -16.94
CA ILE A 78 6.32 3.37 -15.65
C ILE A 78 6.75 4.48 -14.69
N TYR A 79 5.92 4.73 -13.69
CA TYR A 79 6.20 5.63 -12.59
C TYR A 79 6.76 4.87 -11.41
N THR A 80 7.87 5.34 -10.86
CA THR A 80 8.48 4.69 -9.71
C THR A 80 8.81 5.71 -8.63
N ARG A 81 8.33 5.45 -7.42
CA ARG A 81 8.97 5.93 -6.19
C ARG A 81 9.78 4.76 -5.65
N VAL A 82 11.08 4.78 -5.94
CA VAL A 82 12.08 3.88 -5.32
C VAL A 82 13.05 4.78 -4.57
N GLN A 83 13.50 4.32 -3.40
CA GLN A 83 14.33 5.08 -2.47
C GLN A 83 15.40 5.91 -3.20
N SER A 84 15.26 7.24 -3.10
CA SER A 84 16.22 8.18 -3.66
C SER A 84 17.39 8.31 -2.68
N VAL A 85 18.62 8.23 -3.17
CA VAL A 85 19.80 8.51 -2.36
C VAL A 85 19.80 10.01 -2.08
N GLU A 86 19.80 10.39 -0.81
CA GLU A 86 19.83 11.80 -0.42
C GLU A 86 21.03 12.49 -1.07
N SER A 87 20.80 13.70 -1.58
CA SER A 87 21.88 14.55 -2.06
C SER A 87 21.74 15.93 -1.45
N ILE A 88 22.76 16.34 -0.70
CA ILE A 88 22.89 17.68 -0.09
C ILE A 88 22.73 18.78 -1.16
N SER A 89 23.05 18.46 -2.43
CA SER A 89 22.96 19.38 -3.56
C SER A 89 21.53 19.79 -3.95
N THR A 90 20.50 19.03 -3.56
CA THR A 90 19.12 19.24 -4.04
C THR A 90 18.25 20.12 -3.14
N HIS A 91 18.71 20.53 -1.95
CA HIS A 91 17.94 21.30 -0.94
C HIS A 91 16.56 20.74 -0.58
N LEU A 92 16.25 19.49 -0.93
CA LEU A 92 14.99 18.82 -0.66
C LEU A 92 15.22 17.66 0.31
N SER A 93 14.32 17.48 1.28
CA SER A 93 14.35 16.29 2.14
C SER A 93 13.98 15.04 1.34
N ALA A 94 14.41 13.86 1.81
CA ALA A 94 14.01 12.58 1.21
C ALA A 94 12.49 12.48 1.05
N PHE A 95 11.74 12.90 2.08
CA PHE A 95 10.29 12.95 2.05
C PHE A 95 9.72 13.85 0.94
N MET A 96 10.30 15.04 0.73
CA MET A 96 9.86 15.93 -0.35
C MET A 96 10.12 15.35 -1.74
N LEU A 97 11.25 14.65 -1.93
CA LEU A 97 11.55 13.96 -3.19
C LEU A 97 10.53 12.85 -3.45
N ASP A 98 10.20 12.07 -2.43
CA ASP A 98 9.19 11.00 -2.52
C ASP A 98 7.81 11.56 -2.88
N LEU A 99 7.41 12.63 -2.20
CA LEU A 99 6.13 13.28 -2.44
C LEU A 99 6.06 13.86 -3.86
N ARG A 100 7.17 14.42 -4.35
CA ARG A 100 7.25 14.94 -5.73
C ARG A 100 7.09 13.82 -6.77
N GLN A 101 7.73 12.67 -6.56
CA GLN A 101 7.59 11.51 -7.45
C GLN A 101 6.15 10.97 -7.44
N LEU A 102 5.54 10.85 -6.26
CA LEU A 102 4.15 10.40 -6.13
C LEU A 102 3.17 11.41 -6.75
N ALA A 103 3.38 12.72 -6.56
CA ALA A 103 2.56 13.77 -7.15
C ALA A 103 2.67 13.82 -8.68
N LEU A 104 3.86 13.55 -9.23
CA LEU A 104 4.06 13.42 -10.67
C LEU A 104 3.25 12.24 -11.23
N ALA A 105 3.36 11.07 -10.60
CA ALA A 105 2.59 9.88 -10.98
C ALA A 105 1.09 10.14 -10.88
N LEU A 106 0.63 10.79 -9.80
CA LEU A 106 -0.76 11.13 -9.62
C LEU A 106 -1.27 12.03 -10.75
N ARG A 107 -0.53 13.08 -11.11
CA ARG A 107 -0.99 14.02 -12.14
C ARG A 107 -0.99 13.46 -13.55
N ASN A 108 -0.01 12.63 -13.88
CA ASN A 108 0.28 12.30 -15.27
C ASN A 108 -0.09 10.86 -15.66
N SER A 109 -0.21 9.93 -14.70
CA SER A 109 -0.54 8.54 -15.02
C SER A 109 -1.90 8.42 -15.70
N SER A 110 -1.92 7.59 -16.74
CA SER A 110 -3.11 7.18 -17.47
C SER A 110 -3.64 5.85 -16.94
N SER A 111 -4.75 5.37 -17.52
CA SER A 111 -5.24 4.03 -17.28
C SER A 111 -4.24 2.95 -17.72
N ASN A 112 -3.32 3.23 -18.65
CA ASN A 112 -2.31 2.27 -19.11
C ASN A 112 -0.94 2.47 -18.45
N SER A 113 -0.86 3.21 -17.35
CA SER A 113 0.42 3.36 -16.64
C SER A 113 0.62 2.29 -15.57
N LEU A 114 1.90 2.00 -15.29
CA LEU A 114 2.34 1.21 -14.13
C LEU A 114 2.95 2.15 -13.09
N VAL A 115 2.42 2.15 -11.87
CA VAL A 115 2.89 2.97 -10.75
C VAL A 115 3.39 2.06 -9.64
N LEU A 116 4.63 2.28 -9.21
CA LEU A 116 5.29 1.52 -8.16
C LEU A 116 5.67 2.47 -7.02
N VAL A 117 5.21 2.18 -5.81
CA VAL A 117 5.50 2.98 -4.62
C VAL A 117 6.17 2.06 -3.60
N ASP A 118 7.47 2.21 -3.42
CA ASP A 118 8.25 1.35 -2.51
C ASP A 118 8.55 2.11 -1.21
N GLU A 119 7.93 1.77 -0.07
CA GLU A 119 8.21 2.31 1.27
C GLU A 119 8.12 3.84 1.45
N PHE A 120 7.03 4.46 0.96
CA PHE A 120 6.78 5.90 1.12
C PHE A 120 6.68 6.33 2.60
N GLY A 121 7.11 7.57 2.90
CA GLY A 121 6.94 8.18 4.22
C GLY A 121 8.18 8.11 5.13
N LYS A 122 9.35 7.75 4.59
CA LYS A 122 10.62 7.88 5.32
C LYS A 122 10.95 9.37 5.51
N GLY A 123 11.31 9.76 6.72
CA GLY A 123 11.71 11.15 7.04
C GLY A 123 10.56 12.10 7.37
N THR A 124 9.37 11.58 7.70
CA THR A 124 8.24 12.34 8.26
C THR A 124 7.61 11.59 9.44
N THR A 125 6.62 12.18 10.11
CA THR A 125 5.85 11.48 11.14
C THR A 125 5.04 10.35 10.51
N GLU A 126 4.86 9.23 11.24
CA GLU A 126 4.10 8.08 10.75
C GLU A 126 2.66 8.45 10.38
N ILE A 127 2.04 9.35 11.15
CA ILE A 127 0.68 9.84 10.94
C ILE A 127 0.59 10.65 9.64
N ASP A 128 1.52 11.58 9.40
CA ASP A 128 1.54 12.39 8.19
C ASP A 128 1.80 11.52 6.95
N GLY A 129 2.76 10.60 7.05
CA GLY A 129 3.09 9.66 5.98
C GLY A 129 1.92 8.76 5.60
N LEU A 130 1.24 8.19 6.61
CA LEU A 130 0.04 7.37 6.41
C LEU A 130 -1.11 8.18 5.79
N GLY A 131 -1.39 9.36 6.32
CA GLY A 131 -2.49 10.22 5.84
C GLY A 131 -2.30 10.65 4.39
N LEU A 132 -1.09 11.10 4.03
CA LEU A 132 -0.78 11.53 2.67
C LEU A 132 -0.80 10.37 1.68
N LEU A 133 -0.19 9.22 2.04
CA LEU A 133 -0.23 8.04 1.19
C LEU A 133 -1.67 7.57 0.96
N SER A 134 -2.48 7.50 2.03
CA SER A 134 -3.90 7.10 1.94
C SER A 134 -4.68 8.02 1.01
N ALA A 135 -4.49 9.34 1.12
CA ALA A 135 -5.15 10.31 0.25
C ALA A 135 -4.72 10.17 -1.23
N CYS A 136 -3.43 9.93 -1.50
CA CYS A 136 -2.97 9.68 -2.85
C CYS A 136 -3.54 8.39 -3.44
N LEU A 137 -3.59 7.31 -2.65
CA LEU A 137 -4.17 6.04 -3.07
C LEU A 137 -5.68 6.14 -3.31
N GLU A 138 -6.42 6.84 -2.43
CA GLU A 138 -7.85 7.13 -2.63
C GLU A 138 -8.07 7.86 -3.97
N ASN A 139 -7.25 8.85 -4.31
CA ASN A 139 -7.36 9.56 -5.58
C ASN A 139 -7.10 8.66 -6.81
N PHE A 140 -6.19 7.69 -6.71
CA PHE A 140 -6.03 6.68 -7.78
C PHE A 140 -7.25 5.76 -7.88
N ILE A 141 -7.79 5.31 -6.74
CA ILE A 141 -8.95 4.41 -6.67
C ILE A 141 -10.22 5.09 -7.21
N GLU A 142 -10.42 6.38 -6.90
CA GLU A 142 -11.57 7.18 -7.36
C GLU A 142 -11.64 7.32 -8.90
N ARG A 143 -10.57 6.99 -9.63
CA ARG A 143 -10.57 6.94 -11.11
C ARG A 143 -11.33 5.74 -11.68
N GLY A 144 -11.68 4.75 -10.87
CA GLY A 144 -12.39 3.56 -11.33
C GLY A 144 -11.63 2.82 -12.43
N ASN A 145 -12.21 2.72 -13.63
CA ASN A 145 -11.60 2.04 -14.78
C ASN A 145 -10.33 2.75 -15.28
N ASP A 146 -10.19 4.05 -14.99
CA ASP A 146 -9.01 4.82 -15.35
C ASP A 146 -7.88 4.74 -14.29
N CYS A 147 -8.09 3.97 -13.22
CA CYS A 147 -7.06 3.72 -12.20
C CYS A 147 -5.86 2.99 -12.85
N PRO A 148 -4.60 3.45 -12.72
CA PRO A 148 -3.41 2.78 -13.26
C PRO A 148 -3.14 1.43 -12.57
N HIS A 149 -2.25 0.60 -13.13
CA HIS A 149 -1.74 -0.55 -12.37
C HIS A 149 -0.85 -0.02 -11.25
N LEU A 150 -1.20 -0.26 -9.99
CA LEU A 150 -0.54 0.35 -8.84
C LEU A 150 -0.07 -0.72 -7.86
N PHE A 151 1.23 -0.75 -7.58
CA PHE A 151 1.81 -1.65 -6.59
C PHE A 151 2.52 -0.83 -5.51
N VAL A 152 2.12 -1.03 -4.27
CA VAL A 152 2.57 -0.25 -3.11
C VAL A 152 3.17 -1.20 -2.11
N SER A 153 4.46 -1.07 -1.80
CA SER A 153 5.05 -1.69 -0.62
C SER A 153 4.96 -0.70 0.55
N THR A 154 4.58 -1.19 1.73
CA THR A 154 4.43 -0.32 2.89
C THR A 154 4.77 -1.03 4.20
N HIS A 155 5.18 -0.24 5.19
CA HIS A 155 5.26 -0.63 6.59
C HIS A 155 4.01 -0.23 7.38
N PHE A 156 3.12 0.56 6.78
CA PHE A 156 1.87 0.97 7.39
C PHE A 156 0.83 -0.15 7.28
N HIS A 157 0.77 -0.99 8.31
CA HIS A 157 -0.21 -2.07 8.42
C HIS A 157 -1.65 -1.55 8.40
N SER A 158 -1.87 -0.34 8.89
CA SER A 158 -3.16 0.34 8.93
C SER A 158 -3.61 0.90 7.58
N LEU A 159 -2.76 0.92 6.55
CA LEU A 159 -3.05 1.59 5.27
C LEU A 159 -4.30 1.03 4.61
N SER A 160 -4.46 -0.29 4.58
CA SER A 160 -5.64 -0.95 4.00
C SER A 160 -6.94 -0.54 4.70
N LYS A 161 -6.88 -0.29 6.02
CA LYS A 161 -8.03 0.12 6.86
C LYS A 161 -8.40 1.60 6.68
N MET A 162 -7.46 2.43 6.23
CA MET A 162 -7.69 3.85 5.96
C MET A 162 -8.33 4.10 4.59
N LEU A 163 -8.28 3.11 3.69
CA LEU A 163 -8.83 3.22 2.33
C LEU A 163 -10.31 2.83 2.30
N PRO A 164 -11.11 3.44 1.42
CA PRO A 164 -12.48 3.01 1.21
C PRO A 164 -12.52 1.56 0.70
N PRO A 165 -13.50 0.75 1.13
CA PRO A 165 -13.68 -0.59 0.59
C PRO A 165 -13.84 -0.54 -0.94
N SER A 166 -12.92 -1.19 -1.65
CA SER A 166 -12.91 -1.17 -3.11
C SER A 166 -12.46 -2.52 -3.67
N PRO A 167 -13.19 -3.10 -4.64
CA PRO A 167 -12.77 -4.34 -5.30
C PRO A 167 -11.47 -4.15 -6.09
N ALA A 168 -11.12 -2.90 -6.42
CA ALA A 168 -9.88 -2.56 -7.10
C ALA A 168 -8.63 -2.73 -6.21
N VAL A 169 -8.80 -2.80 -4.89
CA VAL A 169 -7.70 -2.92 -3.92
C VAL A 169 -7.57 -4.37 -3.45
N LYS A 170 -6.36 -4.93 -3.57
CA LYS A 170 -6.00 -6.20 -2.92
C LYS A 170 -4.86 -5.97 -1.95
N VAL A 171 -5.05 -6.48 -0.74
CA VAL A 171 -4.00 -6.57 0.26
C VAL A 171 -3.29 -7.91 0.08
N GLN A 172 -1.96 -7.85 0.05
CA GLN A 172 -1.09 -9.00 -0.12
C GLN A 172 0.08 -8.89 0.86
N HIS A 173 0.70 -10.01 1.18
CA HIS A 173 1.87 -10.03 2.04
C HIS A 173 2.88 -11.07 1.60
N LEU A 174 4.14 -10.85 1.99
CA LEU A 174 5.18 -11.87 1.83
C LEU A 174 5.21 -12.79 3.05
N GLU A 175 5.07 -14.08 2.79
CA GLU A 175 5.06 -15.13 3.80
C GLU A 175 6.39 -15.17 4.54
N HIS A 176 6.28 -15.33 5.86
CA HIS A 176 7.38 -15.52 6.77
C HIS A 176 6.90 -16.38 7.93
N MET A 177 7.82 -17.11 8.54
CA MET A 177 7.53 -17.99 9.66
C MET A 177 8.66 -17.93 10.68
N VAL A 178 8.37 -18.36 11.91
CA VAL A 178 9.40 -18.56 12.92
C VAL A 178 9.75 -20.04 12.96
N TYR A 179 11.00 -20.38 12.71
CA TYR A 179 11.50 -21.75 12.80
C TYR A 179 12.71 -21.79 13.73
N LYS A 180 12.63 -22.61 14.79
CA LYS A 180 13.67 -22.68 15.84
C LYS A 180 14.03 -21.31 16.43
N GLY A 181 13.06 -20.41 16.50
CA GLY A 181 13.23 -19.05 16.99
C GLY A 181 13.76 -18.05 15.94
N GLU A 182 14.22 -18.50 14.80
CA GLU A 182 14.69 -17.60 13.74
C GLU A 182 13.54 -17.19 12.83
N LEU A 183 13.54 -15.92 12.40
CA LEU A 183 12.62 -15.43 11.39
C LEU A 183 13.08 -15.92 10.02
N VAL A 184 12.29 -16.79 9.40
CA VAL A 184 12.54 -17.32 8.06
C VAL A 184 11.59 -16.66 7.07
N TYR A 185 12.16 -16.03 6.05
CA TYR A 185 11.41 -15.44 4.94
C TYR A 185 11.18 -16.50 3.87
N LEU A 186 9.92 -16.71 3.47
CA LEU A 186 9.57 -17.68 2.43
C LEU A 186 9.58 -17.06 1.03
N TYR A 187 9.69 -15.72 0.95
CA TYR A 187 9.72 -14.94 -0.29
C TYR A 187 8.52 -15.18 -1.23
N ARG A 188 7.44 -15.77 -0.72
CA ARG A 188 6.21 -16.08 -1.46
C ARG A 188 5.13 -15.06 -1.14
N LEU A 189 4.52 -14.52 -2.19
CA LEU A 189 3.40 -13.59 -2.09
C LEU A 189 2.10 -14.36 -1.86
N LYS A 190 1.30 -13.87 -0.90
CA LYS A 190 -0.05 -14.37 -0.61
C LYS A 190 -1.03 -13.23 -0.57
N ASP A 191 -2.27 -13.53 -0.95
CA ASP A 191 -3.39 -12.63 -0.75
C ASP A 191 -3.82 -12.62 0.72
N GLY A 192 -4.32 -11.47 1.17
CA GLY A 192 -4.76 -11.23 2.53
C GLY A 192 -3.76 -10.44 3.36
N ASP A 193 -4.22 -10.01 4.54
CA ASP A 193 -3.43 -9.28 5.52
C ASP A 193 -2.64 -10.25 6.43
N VAL A 194 -1.55 -9.78 7.01
CA VAL A 194 -0.75 -10.54 7.98
C VAL A 194 -1.47 -10.57 9.33
N GLN A 195 -1.84 -11.74 9.82
CA GLN A 195 -2.58 -11.86 11.08
C GLN A 195 -1.73 -11.79 12.36
N SER A 196 -0.39 -11.88 12.27
CA SER A 196 0.46 -11.93 13.48
C SER A 196 1.82 -11.26 13.30
N SER A 197 2.24 -10.48 14.30
CA SER A 197 3.60 -9.96 14.40
C SER A 197 4.46 -10.88 15.27
N PHE A 198 5.52 -11.43 14.70
CA PHE A 198 6.42 -12.38 15.38
C PHE A 198 7.60 -11.70 16.09
N ALA A 199 7.61 -10.37 16.18
CA ALA A 199 8.76 -9.58 16.64
C ALA A 199 9.30 -10.02 18.02
N LEU A 200 8.41 -10.32 18.97
CA LEU A 200 8.81 -10.78 20.31
C LEU A 200 9.42 -12.19 20.29
N GLN A 201 8.85 -13.10 19.50
CA GLN A 201 9.35 -14.47 19.38
C GLN A 201 10.75 -14.51 18.75
N VAL A 202 10.96 -13.65 17.74
CA VAL A 202 12.28 -13.47 17.11
C VAL A 202 13.27 -12.86 18.09
N ALA A 203 12.87 -11.83 18.83
CA ALA A 203 13.77 -11.18 19.78
C ALA A 203 14.23 -12.13 20.90
N GLN A 204 13.32 -12.95 21.44
CA GLN A 204 13.65 -13.97 22.45
C GLN A 204 14.67 -14.99 21.92
N ALA A 205 14.51 -15.43 20.67
CA ALA A 205 15.43 -16.37 20.05
C ALA A 205 16.81 -15.78 19.74
N GLN A 206 16.91 -14.46 19.52
CA GLN A 206 18.17 -13.74 19.33
C GLN A 206 18.90 -13.45 20.66
N GLY A 207 18.49 -14.08 21.76
CA GLY A 207 19.15 -13.94 23.05
C GLY A 207 18.71 -12.73 23.87
N LEU A 208 17.58 -12.11 23.52
CA LEU A 208 16.97 -11.09 24.39
C LEU A 208 16.65 -11.73 25.76
N THR A 209 17.10 -11.09 26.84
CA THR A 209 16.86 -11.62 28.18
C THR A 209 15.36 -11.74 28.46
N LYS A 210 14.97 -12.74 29.26
CA LYS A 210 13.55 -12.95 29.61
C LYS A 210 12.92 -11.69 30.21
N SER A 211 13.64 -11.00 31.09
CA SER A 211 13.18 -9.72 31.67
C SER A 211 12.93 -8.62 30.63
N ALA A 212 13.81 -8.48 29.62
CA ALA A 212 13.63 -7.51 28.56
C ALA A 212 12.48 -7.91 27.60
N ALA A 213 12.32 -9.20 27.30
CA ALA A 213 11.22 -9.70 26.49
C ALA A 213 9.86 -9.53 27.19
N ASP A 214 9.78 -9.81 28.48
CA ASP A 214 8.58 -9.61 29.30
C ASP A 214 8.22 -8.12 29.35
N ARG A 215 9.22 -7.25 29.55
CA ARG A 215 9.02 -5.79 29.52
C ARG A 215 8.55 -5.31 28.14
N ALA A 216 9.15 -5.79 27.05
CA ALA A 216 8.73 -5.44 25.70
C ALA A 216 7.29 -5.88 25.43
N THR A 217 6.89 -7.05 25.92
CA THR A 217 5.51 -7.55 25.83
C THR A 217 4.52 -6.62 26.55
N MET A 218 4.84 -6.20 27.78
CA MET A 218 4.01 -5.24 28.52
C MET A 218 3.86 -3.91 27.79
N ILE A 219 4.96 -3.35 27.27
CA ILE A 219 4.94 -2.09 26.53
C ILE A 219 4.10 -2.22 25.26
N LEU A 220 4.28 -3.30 24.49
CA LEU A 220 3.54 -3.53 23.25
C LEU A 220 2.04 -3.73 23.49
N ASN A 221 1.65 -4.38 24.59
CA ASN A 221 0.23 -4.50 24.95
C ASN A 221 -0.37 -3.15 25.32
N GLY A 222 0.33 -2.33 26.13
CA GLY A 222 -0.14 -0.97 26.45
C GLY A 222 -0.30 -0.09 25.22
N LEU A 223 0.67 -0.12 24.29
CA LEU A 223 0.58 0.62 23.03
C LEU A 223 -0.57 0.13 22.14
N ARG A 224 -0.90 -1.17 22.16
CA ARG A 224 -2.05 -1.72 21.43
C ARG A 224 -3.37 -1.27 22.02
N GLU A 225 -3.50 -1.29 23.34
CA GLU A 225 -4.70 -0.80 24.05
C GLU A 225 -4.93 0.70 23.77
N GLU A 226 -3.88 1.52 23.85
CA GLU A 226 -3.96 2.95 23.49
C GLU A 226 -4.33 3.14 22.01
N ALA A 227 -3.76 2.34 21.11
CA ALA A 227 -4.07 2.37 19.68
C ALA A 227 -5.53 1.96 19.39
N GLU A 228 -6.08 0.98 20.11
CA GLU A 228 -7.48 0.56 19.97
C GLU A 228 -8.45 1.62 20.50
N MET A 229 -8.14 2.24 21.65
CA MET A 229 -8.94 3.34 22.21
C MET A 229 -8.93 4.59 21.30
N THR A 230 -7.79 4.92 20.71
CA THR A 230 -7.65 6.03 19.75
C THR A 230 -8.26 5.70 18.38
N ALA A 231 -8.18 4.45 17.93
CA ALA A 231 -8.85 4.01 16.71
C ALA A 231 -10.37 4.10 16.83
N ASP A 232 -10.96 3.73 17.96
CA ASP A 232 -12.41 3.77 18.16
C ASP A 232 -12.97 5.20 18.22
N SER A 233 -12.19 6.12 18.81
CA SER A 233 -12.49 7.56 18.81
C SER A 233 -12.27 8.20 17.42
N ASN A 234 -11.23 7.83 16.69
CA ASN A 234 -11.02 8.27 15.31
C ASN A 234 -12.06 7.69 14.34
N ASN A 235 -12.54 6.46 14.55
CA ASN A 235 -13.60 5.85 13.72
C ASN A 235 -14.93 6.59 13.86
N ARG A 236 -15.21 7.12 15.06
CA ARG A 236 -16.37 8.01 15.27
C ARG A 236 -16.19 9.33 14.51
N LEU A 237 -15.01 9.93 14.57
CA LEU A 237 -14.68 11.17 13.85
C LEU A 237 -14.70 11.00 12.32
N THR A 238 -14.11 9.93 11.77
CA THR A 238 -14.12 9.65 10.32
C THR A 238 -15.53 9.36 9.83
N ASN A 239 -16.36 8.65 10.60
CA ASN A 239 -17.78 8.44 10.26
C ASN A 239 -18.57 9.76 10.23
N VAL A 240 -18.30 10.69 11.15
CA VAL A 240 -18.91 12.03 11.15
C VAL A 240 -18.46 12.84 9.93
N VAL A 241 -17.16 12.84 9.62
CA VAL A 241 -16.61 13.55 8.45
C VAL A 241 -17.13 12.96 7.13
N ALA A 242 -17.19 11.63 7.01
CA ALA A 242 -17.74 10.93 5.84
C ALA A 242 -19.23 11.23 5.65
N LYS A 243 -20.04 11.21 6.72
CA LYS A 243 -21.44 11.64 6.68
C LYS A 243 -21.57 13.09 6.25
N ARG A 244 -20.71 13.98 6.74
CA ARG A 244 -20.70 15.41 6.37
C ARG A 244 -20.30 15.63 4.90
N ARG A 245 -19.33 14.88 4.38
CA ARG A 245 -18.91 14.92 2.96
C ARG A 245 -20.02 14.39 2.04
N LEU A 246 -20.69 13.30 2.42
CA LEU A 246 -21.84 12.76 1.71
C LEU A 246 -23.02 13.75 1.70
N PHE A 247 -23.28 14.39 2.84
CA PHE A 247 -24.29 15.43 2.99
C PHE A 247 -23.98 16.63 2.08
N LEU A 248 -22.75 17.14 2.07
CA LEU A 248 -22.34 18.24 1.18
C LEU A 248 -22.48 17.88 -0.31
N LYS A 249 -22.14 16.65 -0.71
CA LYS A 249 -22.38 16.14 -2.08
C LYS A 249 -23.88 16.06 -2.43
N LYS A 250 -24.75 15.70 -1.47
CA LYS A 250 -26.21 15.71 -1.66
C LYS A 250 -26.72 17.15 -1.78
N LEU A 251 -26.23 18.05 -0.94
CA LEU A 251 -26.55 19.49 -0.96
C LEU A 251 -26.17 20.12 -2.29
N SER A 252 -24.95 19.86 -2.80
CA SER A 252 -24.52 20.41 -4.09
C SER A 252 -25.39 19.92 -5.25
N LYS A 253 -25.84 18.65 -5.22
CA LYS A 253 -26.79 18.11 -6.20
C LYS A 253 -28.20 18.69 -6.06
N ALA A 254 -28.67 18.96 -4.84
CA ALA A 254 -30.01 19.45 -4.57
C ALA A 254 -30.16 20.97 -4.83
N VAL A 255 -29.11 21.76 -4.59
CA VAL A 255 -29.06 23.19 -4.95
C VAL A 255 -29.17 23.36 -6.48
N LEU A 256 -28.66 22.40 -7.25
CA LEU A 256 -28.83 22.35 -8.71
C LEU A 256 -30.25 21.95 -9.15
N SER A 257 -31.08 21.39 -8.28
CA SER A 257 -32.42 20.86 -8.62
C SER A 257 -33.60 21.68 -8.06
N ASN A 258 -33.36 22.82 -7.41
CA ASN A 258 -34.39 23.76 -6.90
C ASN A 258 -35.53 23.11 -6.08
N ALA A 259 -35.24 22.08 -5.28
CA ALA A 259 -36.21 21.41 -4.41
C ALA A 259 -36.20 21.98 -2.98
N HIS A 260 -37.40 22.16 -2.41
CA HIS A 260 -37.73 22.93 -1.20
C HIS A 260 -36.77 22.78 0.00
N LEU A 261 -36.24 23.93 0.45
CA LEU A 261 -35.36 24.13 1.61
C LEU A 261 -35.97 23.78 2.99
N ASN A 262 -37.30 23.65 3.11
CA ASN A 262 -37.96 23.55 4.42
C ASN A 262 -37.97 22.14 5.04
N THR A 263 -37.92 21.08 4.24
CA THR A 263 -37.86 19.70 4.73
C THR A 263 -36.50 19.37 5.38
N TRP A 264 -35.44 20.08 4.99
CA TRP A 264 -34.05 19.79 5.36
C TRP A 264 -33.58 20.44 6.66
N LYS A 265 -34.28 21.49 7.13
CA LYS A 265 -34.01 22.09 8.44
C LYS A 265 -34.26 21.09 9.59
N GLN A 266 -35.19 20.15 9.40
CA GLN A 266 -35.49 19.13 10.40
C GLN A 266 -34.43 18.01 10.46
N GLU A 267 -33.82 17.63 9.33
CA GLU A 267 -32.67 16.68 9.32
C GLU A 267 -31.37 17.30 9.84
N LEU A 268 -31.19 18.62 9.71
CA LEU A 268 -30.03 19.33 10.27
C LEU A 268 -30.05 19.33 11.82
N VAL A 269 -31.23 19.40 12.43
CA VAL A 269 -31.39 19.36 13.89
C VAL A 269 -31.16 17.95 14.44
N SER A 270 -31.44 16.90 13.67
CA SER A 270 -31.18 15.51 14.09
C SER A 270 -29.71 15.07 13.95
N LEU A 271 -28.85 15.92 13.38
CA LEU A 271 -27.43 15.63 13.12
C LEU A 271 -26.43 16.41 13.99
N GLN A 272 -26.86 17.15 15.03
CA GLN A 272 -25.95 17.84 15.94
C GLN A 272 -25.97 17.27 17.38
N LEU A 273 -24.79 16.72 17.76
CA LEU A 273 -24.30 16.25 19.07
C LEU A 273 -24.96 15.00 19.66
#